data_AF-A0A3E1B7K4-F1
#
_entry.id   AF-A0A3E1B7K4-F1
#
_cell.length_a   1.000
_cell.length_b   1.000
_cell.length_c   1.000
_cell.angle_alpha   90.00
_cell.angle_beta   90.00
_cell.angle_gamma   90.00
#
_symmetry.space_group_name_H-M   'P 1'
#
loop_
_entity.id
_entity.type
_entity.pdbx_description
1 polymer ?
#
loop_
_entity_poly.entity_id
_entity_poly.type
_entity_poly.pdbx_seq_one_letter_code
_entity_poly.pdbx_strand_id
1 'polypeptide(L)' 'MSGPGETHNPGVIAAAQWLADQKEPPARVVPTIRATFSLTALEAAQACGLAQKYRTLRRAFG' A
#
# COMPACT_ATOMS: atom_id res chain seq x y z
N MET A 1 -11.13 21.98 1.67
CA MET A 1 -10.39 21.69 0.43
C MET A 1 -8.95 21.36 0.83
N SER A 2 -8.61 20.09 1.01
CA SER A 2 -7.25 19.68 1.42
C SER A 2 -6.37 19.51 0.18
N GLY A 3 -5.18 20.13 0.20
CA GLY A 3 -4.31 20.38 -0.95
C GLY A 3 -3.58 19.16 -1.53
N PRO A 4 -2.77 19.37 -2.58
CA PRO A 4 -2.16 18.32 -3.41
C PRO A 4 -0.96 17.69 -2.67
N GLY A 5 -1.26 16.81 -1.72
CA GLY A 5 -0.29 16.00 -0.99
C GLY A 5 -0.57 14.50 -1.14
N GLU A 6 -1.11 14.09 -2.28
CA GLU A 6 -1.67 12.76 -2.57
C GLU A 6 -0.60 11.64 -2.66
N THR A 7 0.60 11.81 -2.12
CA THR A 7 1.69 10.80 -2.26
C THR A 7 2.49 10.54 -0.99
N HIS A 8 2.26 11.28 0.10
CA HIS A 8 3.04 11.13 1.34
C HIS A 8 2.20 10.86 2.58
N ASN A 9 1.02 10.22 2.46
CA ASN A 9 0.37 9.73 3.67
C ASN A 9 1.22 8.58 4.24
N PRO A 10 1.79 8.70 5.46
CA PRO A 10 2.59 7.65 6.06
C PRO A 10 1.80 6.33 6.19
N GLY A 11 0.47 6.39 6.30
CA GLY A 11 -0.39 5.21 6.29
C GLY A 11 -0.33 4.43 4.98
N VAL A 12 -0.24 5.10 3.82
CA VAL A 12 -0.11 4.46 2.50
C VAL A 12 1.22 3.73 2.38
N ILE A 13 2.30 4.34 2.88
CA ILE A 13 3.64 3.75 2.86
C ILE A 13 3.67 2.51 3.78
N ALA A 14 3.13 2.63 5.00
CA ALA A 14 3.04 1.52 5.93
C ALA A 14 2.19 0.36 5.38
N ALA A 15 1.03 0.66 4.78
CA ALA A 15 0.18 -0.33 4.14
C ALA A 15 0.87 -1.03 2.96
N ALA A 16 1.61 -0.27 2.16
CA ALA A 16 2.36 -0.80 1.03
C ALA A 16 3.51 -1.71 1.46
N GLN A 17 4.25 -1.32 2.49
CA GLN A 17 5.32 -2.15 3.07
C GLN A 17 4.74 -3.43 3.67
N TRP A 18 3.69 -3.31 4.48
CA TRP A 18 2.98 -4.46 5.04
C TRP A 18 2.51 -5.42 3.94
N LEU A 19 1.91 -4.91 2.87
CA LEU A 19 1.47 -5.73 1.74
C LEU A 19 2.66 -6.35 0.98
N ALA A 20 3.77 -5.62 0.83
CA ALA A 20 4.98 -6.15 0.20
C ALA A 20 5.64 -7.27 1.01
N ASP A 21 5.50 -7.25 2.34
CA ASP A 21 5.93 -8.32 3.25
C ASP A 21 5.01 -9.55 3.19
N GLN A 22 3.72 -9.38 2.89
CA GLN A 22 2.79 -10.50 2.72
C GLN A 22 3.22 -11.38 1.52
N LYS A 23 3.63 -12.63 1.80
CA LYS A 23 3.97 -13.64 0.78
C LYS A 23 2.74 -14.12 0.01
N GLU A 24 1.63 -14.28 0.70
CA GLU A 24 0.31 -14.56 0.11
C GLU A 24 -0.56 -13.31 0.23
N PRO A 25 -0.89 -12.63 -0.88
CA PRO A 25 -1.78 -11.49 -0.82
C PRO A 25 -3.18 -11.95 -0.37
N PRO A 26 -3.79 -11.30 0.63
CA PRO A 26 -5.14 -11.63 1.05
C PRO A 26 -6.11 -11.45 -0.13
N ALA A 27 -7.12 -12.31 -0.24
CA ALA A 27 -8.08 -12.33 -1.36
C ALA A 27 -8.76 -10.97 -1.61
N ARG A 28 -8.80 -10.08 -0.60
CA ARG A 28 -9.37 -8.73 -0.67
C ARG A 28 -8.42 -7.69 -0.09
N VAL A 29 -7.28 -7.49 -0.75
CA VAL A 29 -6.23 -6.53 -0.33
C VAL A 29 -6.76 -5.12 -0.03
N VAL A 30 -7.54 -4.52 -0.95
CA VAL A 30 -8.01 -3.13 -0.79
C VAL A 30 -8.93 -2.98 0.43
N PRO A 31 -9.99 -3.79 0.63
CA PRO A 31 -10.79 -3.74 1.86
C PRO A 31 -9.98 -3.98 3.13
N THR A 32 -9.03 -4.92 3.10
CA THR A 32 -8.17 -5.21 4.25
C THR A 32 -7.32 -4.01 4.62
N ILE A 33 -6.62 -3.41 3.65
CA ILE A 33 -5.78 -2.22 3.90
C ILE A 33 -6.62 -1.07 4.44
N ARG A 34 -7.81 -0.85 3.88
CA ARG A 34 -8.73 0.19 4.36
C ARG A 34 -9.16 -0.03 5.80
N ALA A 35 -9.47 -1.28 6.18
CA ALA A 35 -9.88 -1.62 7.55
C ALA A 35 -8.71 -1.60 8.55
N THR A 36 -7.52 -2.04 8.14
CA THR A 36 -6.34 -2.13 9.01
C THR A 36 -5.67 -0.77 9.24
N PHE A 37 -5.57 0.05 8.20
CA PHE A 37 -4.87 1.33 8.23
C PHE A 37 -5.80 2.54 8.24
N SER A 38 -7.12 2.33 8.32
CA SER A 38 -8.15 3.38 8.26
C SER A 38 -7.99 4.33 7.07
N LEU A 39 -7.58 3.77 5.93
CA LEU A 39 -7.31 4.52 4.69
C LEU A 39 -8.53 4.60 3.78
N THR A 40 -8.55 5.63 2.94
CA THR A 40 -9.53 5.76 1.85
C THR A 40 -9.29 4.73 0.75
N ALA A 41 -10.28 4.56 -0.13
CA ALA A 41 -10.16 3.63 -1.26
C ALA A 41 -9.03 4.03 -2.23
N LEU A 42 -8.81 5.34 -2.42
CA LEU A 42 -7.73 5.86 -3.25
C LEU A 42 -6.37 5.52 -2.65
N GLU A 43 -6.19 5.79 -1.36
CA GLU A 43 -4.95 5.51 -0.62
C GLU A 43 -4.62 4.01 -0.59
N ALA A 44 -5.64 3.15 -0.42
CA ALA A 44 -5.46 1.71 -0.50
C ALA A 44 -5.04 1.25 -1.90
N ALA A 45 -5.60 1.83 -2.96
CA ALA A 45 -5.18 1.53 -4.34
C ALA A 45 -3.73 1.98 -4.60
N GLN A 46 -3.34 3.15 -4.09
CA GLN A 46 -1.95 3.62 -4.13
C GLN A 46 -1.00 2.68 -3.39
N ALA A 47 -1.39 2.23 -2.19
CA ALA A 47 -0.62 1.28 -1.41
C ALA A 47 -0.39 -0.04 -2.16
N CYS A 48 -1.41 -0.55 -2.87
CA CYS A 48 -1.28 -1.72 -3.73
C CYS A 48 -0.21 -1.51 -4.83
N GLY A 49 -0.26 -0.38 -5.54
CA GLY A 49 0.73 -0.07 -6.57
C GLY A 49 2.15 0.08 -6.01
N LEU A 50 2.28 0.71 -4.85
CA LEU A 50 3.56 0.90 -4.17
C LEU A 50 4.13 -0.43 -3.65
N ALA A 51 3.29 -1.31 -3.12
CA ALA A 51 3.69 -2.65 -2.67
C ALA A 51 4.22 -3.51 -3.83
N GLN A 52 3.59 -3.44 -5.00
CA GLN A 52 4.09 -4.12 -6.21
C GLN A 52 5.51 -3.64 -6.54
N LYS A 53 5.76 -2.33 -6.48
CA LYS A 53 7.10 -1.75 -6.69
C LYS A 53 8.11 -2.28 -5.66
N TYR A 54 7.75 -2.30 -4.37
CA TYR A 54 8.61 -2.84 -3.32
C TYR A 54 8.95 -4.32 -3.53
N ARG A 55 7.98 -5.15 -3.94
CA ARG A 55 8.23 -6.55 -4.28
C ARG A 55 9.19 -6.69 -5.47
N THR A 56 9.00 -5.89 -6.51
CA THR A 56 9.91 -5.88 -7.67
C THR A 56 11.31 -5.42 -7.29
N LEU A 57 11.45 -4.34 -6.52
CA LEU A 57 12.73 -3.84 -6.04
C LEU A 57 13.46 -4.88 -5.18
N ARG A 58 12.76 -5.54 -4.26
CA ARG A 58 13.34 -6.62 -3.44
C ARG A 58 13.77 -7.83 -4.27
N ARG A 59 13.09 -8.14 -5.37
CA ARG A 59 13.51 -9.22 -6.29
C ARG A 59 14.70 -8.81 -7.16
N ALA A 60 14.82 -7.53 -7.49
CA ALA A 60 15.87 -7.02 -8.36
C ALA A 60 17.18 -6.71 -7.62
N PHE A 61 17.10 -6.32 -6.34
CA PHE A 61 18.23 -5.88 -5.52
C PHE A 61 18.50 -6.78 -4.30
N GLY A 62 17.70 -7.83 -4.08
CA GLY A 62 17.81 -8.75 -2.94
C GLY A 62 18.39 -10.10 -3.30
#